data_AF-A0A2V9MZH4-F1
#
_entry.id   AF-A0A2V9MZH4-F1
#
_cell.length_a   1.000
_cell.length_b   1.000
_cell.length_c   1.000
_cell.angle_alpha   90.00
_cell.angle_beta   90.00
_cell.angle_gamma   90.00
#
_symmetry.space_group_name_H-M   'P 1'
#
loop_
_entity.id
_entity.type
_entity.pdbx_description
1 polymer ?
#
loop_
_entity_poly.entity_id
_entity_poly.type
_entity_poly.pdbx_seq_one_letter_code
_entity_poly.pdbx_strand_id
1 'polypeptide(L)'
;MSSKSRTLYVGVTGSLIARVFRHKAGEGGGFTRKYRVNRLVWYQSFEHVGNAIARETEIKAWRREKKLALIFEKNPTWEDIAADWGKQVALQYAPPECDKQVPHG
;
A
#
# COMPACT_ATOMS: atom_id res chain seq x y z
N MET A 1 8.25 1.03 0.95
CA MET A 1 7.94 0.96 -0.49
C MET A 1 9.07 0.26 -1.24
N SER A 2 8.81 -0.24 -2.45
CA SER A 2 9.82 -0.96 -3.24
C SER A 2 9.69 -0.71 -4.75
N SER A 3 10.77 -0.93 -5.49
CA SER A 3 10.76 -1.06 -6.95
C SER A 3 10.41 -2.50 -7.37
N LYS A 4 10.17 -2.72 -8.67
CA LYS A 4 10.01 -4.08 -9.24
C LYS A 4 11.26 -4.95 -9.02
N SER A 5 12.45 -4.36 -9.01
CA SER A 5 13.74 -5.01 -8.75
C SER A 5 14.07 -5.17 -7.26
N ARG A 6 13.10 -4.97 -6.35
CA ARG A 6 13.25 -5.09 -4.89
C ARG A 6 14.25 -4.10 -4.27
N THR A 7 14.48 -2.94 -4.90
CA THR A 7 15.09 -1.79 -4.21
C THR A 7 14.12 -1.30 -3.15
N LEU A 8 14.59 -1.08 -1.93
CA LEU A 8 13.73 -0.73 -0.79
C LEU A 8 13.87 0.75 -0.44
N TYR A 9 12.73 1.35 -0.09
CA TYR A 9 12.64 2.64 0.59
C TYR A 9 11.89 2.44 1.90
N VAL A 10 12.51 2.88 3.00
CA VAL A 10 11.97 2.85 4.37
C VAL A 10 11.76 4.30 4.81
N GLY A 11 10.55 4.61 5.29
CA GLY A 11 10.12 5.98 5.57
C GLY A 11 8.95 6.00 6.56
N VAL A 12 8.86 7.07 7.36
CA VAL A 12 7.65 7.43 8.13
C VAL A 12 6.85 8.51 7.39
N THR A 13 5.54 8.53 7.61
CA THR A 13 4.64 9.55 7.08
C THR A 13 3.37 9.67 7.92
N GLY A 14 2.82 10.88 8.03
CA GLY A 14 1.49 11.11 8.61
C GLY A 14 0.32 10.74 7.67
N SER A 15 0.58 10.52 6.37
CA SER A 15 -0.44 10.07 5.42
C SER A 15 0.14 9.06 4.44
N LEU A 16 -0.20 7.79 4.67
CA LEU A 16 0.22 6.67 3.82
C LEU A 16 -0.28 6.85 2.38
N ILE A 17 -1.54 7.27 2.23
CA ILE A 17 -2.19 7.50 0.94
C ILE A 17 -1.41 8.55 0.13
N ALA A 18 -1.15 9.73 0.71
CA ALA A 18 -0.42 10.80 0.01
C ALA A 18 1.03 10.41 -0.31
N ARG A 19 1.69 9.60 0.52
CA ARG A 19 3.03 9.06 0.22
C ARG A 19 2.98 8.12 -0.99
N VAL A 20 2.04 7.19 -1.01
CA VAL A 20 1.90 6.22 -2.10
C VAL A 20 1.63 6.93 -3.41
N PHE A 21 0.68 7.87 -3.46
CA PHE A 21 0.37 8.60 -4.70
C PHE A 21 1.57 9.39 -5.23
N ARG A 22 2.31 10.13 -4.38
CA ARG A 22 3.53 10.84 -4.80
C ARG A 22 4.59 9.91 -5.39
N HIS A 23 4.82 8.76 -4.75
CA HIS A 23 5.78 7.78 -5.26
C HIS A 23 5.32 7.14 -6.57
N LYS A 24 4.02 6.86 -6.73
CA LYS A 24 3.42 6.38 -7.98
C LYS A 24 3.52 7.40 -9.11
N ALA A 25 3.35 8.69 -8.80
CA ALA A 25 3.52 9.80 -9.72
C ALA A 25 5.00 10.11 -10.05
N GLY A 26 5.97 9.50 -9.36
CA GLY A 26 7.39 9.79 -9.55
C GLY A 26 7.88 11.09 -8.90
N GLU A 27 7.05 11.70 -8.06
CA GLU A 27 7.30 12.97 -7.33
C GLU A 27 8.07 12.77 -6.02
N GLY A 28 8.64 11.59 -5.81
CA GLY A 28 9.52 11.33 -4.70
C GLY A 28 10.91 11.99 -4.85
N GLY A 29 11.73 11.88 -3.81
CA GLY A 29 13.13 12.34 -3.85
C GLY A 29 13.97 11.63 -4.93
N GLY A 30 15.13 12.20 -5.26
CA GLY A 30 15.99 11.76 -6.37
C GLY A 30 16.29 10.26 -6.39
N PHE A 31 16.57 9.65 -5.23
CA PHE A 31 16.76 8.20 -5.09
C PHE A 31 15.52 7.40 -5.52
N THR A 32 14.35 7.78 -4.99
CA THR A 32 13.10 7.05 -5.21
C THR A 32 12.65 7.12 -6.67
N ARG A 33 12.88 8.26 -7.33
CA ARG A 33 12.64 8.44 -8.76
C ARG A 33 13.63 7.63 -9.60
N LYS A 34 14.93 7.73 -9.29
CA LYS A 34 16.01 7.00 -10.01
C LYS A 34 15.75 5.49 -10.05
N TYR A 35 15.34 4.91 -8.93
CA TYR A 35 15.12 3.46 -8.83
C TYR A 35 13.66 3.03 -9.01
N ARG A 36 12.76 3.95 -9.41
CA ARG A 36 11.32 3.68 -9.59
C ARG A 36 10.71 2.98 -8.38
N VAL A 37 10.94 3.52 -7.19
CA VAL A 37 10.41 2.98 -5.94
C VAL A 37 8.96 3.43 -5.77
N ASN A 38 8.05 2.73 -6.43
CA ASN A 38 6.66 3.14 -6.62
C ASN A 38 5.60 2.12 -6.16
N ARG A 39 6.01 0.99 -5.55
CA ARG A 39 5.08 -0.04 -5.04
C ARG A 39 5.02 -0.02 -3.51
N LEU A 40 3.83 -0.08 -2.94
CA LEU A 40 3.64 -0.30 -1.51
C LEU A 40 3.66 -1.80 -1.24
N VAL A 41 4.73 -2.30 -0.62
CA VAL A 41 4.88 -3.74 -0.36
C VAL A 41 4.72 -4.13 1.11
N TRP A 42 4.79 -3.16 2.02
CA TRP A 42 4.60 -3.32 3.46
C TRP A 42 4.40 -1.96 4.12
N TYR A 43 3.58 -1.92 5.17
CA TYR A 43 3.43 -0.77 6.07
C TYR A 43 3.00 -1.26 7.47
N GLN A 44 3.17 -0.39 8.47
CA GLN A 44 2.66 -0.56 9.83
C GLN A 44 2.19 0.79 10.35
N SER A 45 1.01 0.83 10.96
CA SER A 45 0.45 2.03 11.59
C SER A 45 0.75 2.04 13.09
N PHE A 46 0.90 3.24 13.64
CA PHE A 46 1.10 3.48 15.07
C PHE A 46 0.26 4.68 15.49
N GLU A 47 -0.29 4.63 16.70
CA GLU A 47 -1.03 5.76 17.29
C GLU A 47 -0.10 6.91 17.65
N HIS A 48 1.12 6.59 18.13
CA HIS A 48 2.12 7.57 18.52
C HIS A 48 3.24 7.66 17.50
N VAL A 49 3.57 8.89 17.09
CA VAL A 49 4.65 9.17 16.13
C VAL A 49 6.01 8.68 16.62
N GLY A 50 6.27 8.71 17.93
CA GLY A 50 7.51 8.21 18.52
C GLY A 50 7.74 6.72 18.25
N ASN A 51 6.68 5.90 18.34
CA ASN A 51 6.76 4.46 18.05
C ASN A 51 7.05 4.21 16.56
N ALA A 52 6.44 5.01 15.67
CA ALA A 52 6.72 4.93 14.24
C ALA A 52 8.18 5.27 13.91
N ILE A 53 8.74 6.32 14.52
CA ILE A 53 10.14 6.74 14.33
C ILE A 53 11.10 5.69 14.90
N ALA A 54 10.83 5.17 16.09
CA ALA A 54 11.64 4.11 16.69
C ALA A 54 11.67 2.86 15.80
N ARG A 55 10.50 2.43 15.30
CA ARG A 55 10.40 1.29 14.39
C ARG A 55 11.12 1.52 13.07
N GLU A 56 10.99 2.71 12.49
CA GLU A 56 11.71 3.09 11.27
C GLU A 56 13.23 3.02 11.46
N THR A 57 13.72 3.54 12.59
CA THR A 57 15.13 3.54 12.95
C THR A 57 15.66 2.12 13.09
N GLU A 58 14.92 1.26 13.79
CA GLU A 58 15.25 -0.16 13.94
C GLU A 58 15.31 -0.87 12.58
N ILE A 59 14.27 -0.71 11.74
CA ILE A 59 14.23 -1.32 10.41
C ILE A 59 15.37 -0.78 9.54
N LYS A 60 15.70 0.51 9.58
CA LYS A 60 16.83 1.07 8.81
C LYS A 60 18.15 0.39 9.17
N ALA A 61 18.39 0.12 10.45
CA ALA A 61 19.59 -0.55 10.96
C ALA A 61 19.68 -2.05 10.59
N TRP A 62 18.58 -2.69 10.22
CA TRP A 62 18.58 -4.11 9.86
C TRP A 62 19.37 -4.40 8.57
N ARG A 63 19.97 -5.60 8.53
CA ARG A 63 20.50 -6.18 7.29
C ARG A 63 19.38 -6.41 6.27
N ARG A 64 19.77 -6.52 4.99
CA ARG A 64 18.81 -6.65 3.88
C ARG A 64 17.95 -7.89 4.02
N GLU A 65 18.51 -9.01 4.46
CA GLU A 65 17.82 -10.30 4.60
C GLU A 65 16.66 -10.18 5.58
N LYS A 66 16.88 -9.53 6.73
CA LYS A 66 15.84 -9.33 7.75
C LYS A 66 14.72 -8.40 7.26
N LYS A 67 15.06 -7.36 6.49
CA LYS A 67 14.07 -6.48 5.83
C LYS A 67 13.21 -7.25 4.83
N LEU A 68 13.83 -8.13 4.04
CA LEU A 68 13.12 -8.96 3.07
C LEU A 68 12.20 -9.97 3.77
N ALA A 69 12.69 -10.65 4.81
CA ALA A 69 11.91 -11.61 5.59
C ALA A 69 10.64 -10.97 6.17
N LEU A 70 10.75 -9.77 6.75
CA LEU A 70 9.59 -9.02 7.26
C LEU A 70 8.52 -8.79 6.19
N ILE A 71 8.94 -8.46 4.96
CA ILE A 71 8.00 -8.21 3.86
C ILE A 71 7.40 -9.53 3.37
N PHE A 72 8.21 -10.56 3.15
CA PHE A 72 7.75 -11.86 2.66
C PHE A 72 6.78 -12.55 3.63
N GLU A 73 6.91 -12.34 4.93
CA GLU A 73 5.97 -12.87 5.93
C GLU A 73 4.53 -12.39 5.70
N LYS A 74 4.34 -11.14 5.24
CA LYS A 74 3.01 -10.54 5.04
C LYS A 74 2.61 -10.42 3.57
N ASN A 75 3.57 -10.37 2.67
CA ASN A 75 3.38 -10.16 1.23
C ASN A 75 4.35 -11.08 0.45
N PRO A 76 4.08 -12.40 0.42
CA PRO A 76 4.97 -13.38 -0.17
C PRO A 76 5.17 -13.19 -1.68
N THR A 77 4.16 -12.65 -2.36
CA THR A 77 4.18 -12.38 -3.81
C THR A 77 4.84 -11.06 -4.18
N TRP A 78 5.18 -10.21 -3.20
CA TRP A 78 5.75 -8.88 -3.43
C TRP A 78 4.83 -7.97 -4.25
N GLU A 79 3.53 -8.17 -4.16
CA GLU A 79 2.57 -7.39 -4.91
C GLU A 79 2.40 -5.98 -4.34
N ASP A 80 1.95 -5.06 -5.19
CA ASP A 80 1.65 -3.71 -4.75
C ASP A 80 0.31 -3.72 -4.00
N ILE A 81 0.37 -3.59 -2.67
CA ILE A 81 -0.80 -3.55 -1.78
C ILE A 81 -1.76 -2.42 -2.19
N ALA A 82 -1.22 -1.35 -2.76
CA ALA A 82 -1.99 -0.19 -3.19
C ALA A 82 -2.32 -0.22 -4.69
N ALA A 83 -2.23 -1.37 -5.38
CA ALA A 83 -2.43 -1.47 -6.82
C ALA A 83 -3.79 -0.91 -7.27
N ASP A 84 -4.84 -1.15 -6.47
CA ASP A 84 -6.21 -0.77 -6.80
C ASP A 84 -6.68 0.53 -6.11
N TRP A 85 -5.83 1.17 -5.32
CA TRP A 85 -6.18 2.41 -4.64
C TRP A 85 -6.53 3.51 -5.65
N GLY A 86 -7.70 4.11 -5.49
CA GLY A 86 -8.21 5.17 -6.37
C GLY A 86 -8.81 4.68 -7.68
N LYS A 87 -8.88 3.37 -7.94
CA LYS A 87 -9.62 2.84 -9.09
C LYS A 87 -11.12 2.99 -8.85
N GLN A 88 -11.83 3.51 -9.85
CA GLN A 88 -13.29 3.46 -9.87
C GLN A 88 -13.71 2.00 -10.05
N VAL A 89 -14.61 1.54 -9.18
CA VAL A 89 -15.28 0.26 -9.35
C VAL A 89 -16.70 0.52 -9.83
N ALA A 90 -17.10 -0.18 -10.90
CA ALA A 90 -18.49 -0.21 -11.30
C ALA A 90 -19.25 -1.06 -10.26
N LEU A 91 -20.06 -0.41 -9.43
CA LEU A 91 -20.99 -1.12 -8.56
C LEU A 91 -22.03 -1.79 -9.46
N GLN A 92 -21.89 -3.10 -9.67
CA GLN A 92 -22.95 -3.91 -10.27
C GLN A 92 -24.06 -4.07 -9.23
N TYR A 93 -24.92 -3.06 -9.14
CA TYR A 93 -26.16 -3.15 -8.40
C TYR A 93 -27.17 -3.91 -9.26
N ALA A 94 -27.47 -5.15 -8.88
CA ALA A 94 -28.65 -5.85 -9.35
C ALA A 94 -29.78 -5.50 -8.36
N PRO A 95 -30.74 -4.62 -8.73
CA PRO A 95 -31.90 -4.39 -7.89
C PRO A 95 -32.66 -5.71 -7.67
N PRO A 96 -33.21 -5.95 -6.46
CA PRO A 96 -34.07 -7.11 -6.26
C PRO A 96 -35.24 -7.04 -7.23
N GLU A 97 -35.54 -8.16 -7.90
CA GLU A 97 -36.71 -8.27 -8.78
C GLU A 97 -37.97 -7.92 -7.97
N CYS A 98 -38.69 -6.91 -8.44
CA CYS A 98 -39.95 -6.48 -7.85
C CYS A 98 -40.97 -7.60 -8.09
N ASP A 99 -41.28 -8.35 -7.04
CA ASP A 99 -42.35 -9.35 -7.02
C ASP A 99 -43.64 -8.66 -7.49
N LYS A 100 -44.08 -8.99 -8.70
CA LYS A 100 -45.35 -8.50 -9.24
C LYS A 100 -46.45 -9.13 -8.42
N GLN A 101 -47.04 -8.34 -7.50
CA GLN A 101 -48.21 -8.77 -6.75
C GLN A 101 -49.30 -9.29 -7.70
N VAL A 102 -49.80 -10.46 -7.30
CA VAL A 102 -50.88 -11.27 -7.86
C VAL A 102 -52.14 -10.44 -8.09
N PRO A 103 -52.89 -10.62 -9.20
CA PRO A 103 -54.12 -9.87 -9.45
C PRO A 103 -55.19 -10.22 -8.40
N HIS A 104 -55.73 -9.22 -7.73
CA HIS A 104 -56.94 -9.35 -6.92
C HIS A 104 -58.15 -9.49 -7.85
N GLY A 105 -58.83 -10.63 -7.76
CA GLY A 105 -60.14 -10.88 -8.36
C GLY A 105 -61.29 -10.38 -7.48
#